data_AF-A0A2S7KSY8-F1
#
_entry.id   AF-A0A2S7KSY8-F1
#
_cell.length_a   1.000
_cell.length_b   1.000
_cell.length_c   1.000
_cell.angle_alpha   90.00
_cell.angle_beta   90.00
_cell.angle_gamma   90.00
#
_symmetry.space_group_name_H-M   'P 1'
#
loop_
_entity.id
_entity.type
_entity.pdbx_description
1 polymer ?
#
loop_
_entity_poly.entity_id
_entity_poly.type
_entity_poly.pdbx_seq_one_letter_code
_entity_poly.pdbx_strand_id
1 'polypeptide(L)'
;MRLSLLLLAFPFMICHGQNIEMIDSLSTSIIQNVYMESPDEVSSDSSQAKKKSSLKAYPYVFYTPESKLAFGAGGIYIFYTGQSQNLKPSKIGFGGYYSTNKQYKISMNNVYYFLENKLYFELPLSYGYFINKFWGIGNDVPDSDTTNYAQQTFSATLTIQVPPELFSADRTGIIVDYDNTTIRDRMGNPQLEDPSVIGANGGQLIGLGTDLLWDKRDHLFYPTEGNYQYFRAIVYPEWSDFVFAQFQLDARVYYKTNKRGVLAGNFYLESVVGDARFTSCPLLEVYRCEAIFMAATGIISFQ
;
A
#
# COMPACT_ATOMS: atom_id res chain seq x y z
N MET A 1 -36.50 17.15 -3.47
CA MET A 1 -35.27 17.96 -3.55
C MET A 1 -34.38 17.35 -4.62
N ARG A 2 -34.26 17.98 -5.80
CA ARG A 2 -33.43 17.49 -6.91
C ARG A 2 -31.99 17.90 -6.64
N LEU A 3 -31.10 16.95 -6.40
CA LEU A 3 -29.67 17.21 -6.22
C LEU A 3 -29.04 17.29 -7.61
N SER A 4 -28.61 18.49 -7.99
CA SER A 4 -27.98 18.78 -9.28
C SER A 4 -26.53 18.29 -9.24
N LEU A 5 -26.20 17.33 -10.12
CA LEU A 5 -24.85 16.79 -10.30
C LEU A 5 -24.01 17.84 -11.05
N LEU A 6 -23.12 18.55 -10.34
CA LEU A 6 -22.18 19.48 -10.96
C LEU A 6 -20.99 18.65 -11.50
N LEU A 7 -20.97 18.41 -12.81
CA LEU A 7 -19.79 17.87 -13.49
C LEU A 7 -18.71 18.96 -13.51
N LEU A 8 -17.71 18.83 -12.64
CA LEU A 8 -16.44 19.54 -12.78
C LEU A 8 -15.61 18.82 -13.85
N ALA A 9 -15.62 19.38 -15.06
CA ALA A 9 -14.75 18.94 -16.15
C ALA A 9 -13.31 19.43 -15.86
N PHE A 10 -12.48 18.55 -15.30
CA PHE A 10 -11.03 18.71 -15.38
C PHE A 10 -10.54 18.17 -16.73
N PRO A 11 -9.57 18.82 -17.39
CA PRO A 11 -9.03 18.34 -18.65
C PRO A 11 -8.42 16.95 -18.45
N PHE A 12 -9.02 15.95 -19.10
CA PHE A 12 -8.50 14.58 -19.19
C PHE A 12 -7.17 14.61 -19.96
N MET A 13 -6.05 14.59 -19.25
CA MET A 13 -4.81 14.03 -19.80
C MET A 13 -4.92 12.51 -19.68
N ILE A 14 -5.23 11.85 -20.80
CA ILE A 14 -5.16 10.39 -20.89
C ILE A 14 -3.67 10.02 -20.95
N CYS A 15 -3.08 9.73 -19.79
CA CYS A 15 -1.77 9.11 -19.73
C CYS A 15 -1.94 7.61 -20.02
N HIS A 16 -1.26 7.11 -21.06
CA HIS A 16 -1.20 5.68 -21.31
C HIS A 16 -0.33 5.04 -20.23
N GLY A 17 -0.95 4.42 -19.23
CA GLY A 17 -0.23 3.71 -18.18
C GLY A 17 0.47 2.48 -18.77
N GLN A 18 1.79 2.53 -18.89
CA GLN A 18 2.61 1.32 -18.90
C GLN A 18 2.67 0.73 -17.48
N ASN A 19 2.82 -0.59 -17.38
CA ASN A 19 2.91 -1.30 -16.11
C ASN A 19 4.02 -0.70 -15.23
N ILE A 20 3.62 -0.09 -14.12
CA ILE A 20 4.55 0.36 -13.08
C ILE A 20 4.89 -0.87 -12.24
N GLU A 21 6.01 -1.51 -12.56
CA GLU A 21 6.62 -2.47 -11.64
C GLU A 21 7.12 -1.68 -10.43
N MET A 22 6.47 -1.81 -9.27
CA MET A 22 7.16 -1.36 -8.05
C MET A 22 8.48 -2.14 -7.97
N ILE A 23 9.55 -1.45 -7.61
CA ILE A 23 10.94 -1.93 -7.70
C ILE A 23 11.21 -3.09 -6.70
N ASP A 24 10.27 -3.33 -5.77
CA ASP A 24 10.18 -4.50 -4.89
C ASP A 24 8.74 -5.12 -4.89
N SER A 25 7.98 -4.92 -5.97
CA SER A 25 6.60 -5.40 -6.11
C SER A 25 6.53 -6.91 -6.00
N LEU A 26 7.51 -7.64 -6.52
CA LEU A 26 7.51 -9.11 -6.50
C LEU A 26 7.80 -9.65 -5.10
N SER A 27 8.77 -9.12 -4.34
CA SER A 27 8.96 -9.60 -2.96
C SER A 27 7.82 -9.14 -2.06
N THR A 28 7.34 -7.89 -2.24
CA THR A 28 6.22 -7.35 -1.47
C THR A 28 4.93 -8.09 -1.82
N SER A 29 4.69 -8.44 -3.08
CA SER A 29 3.53 -9.23 -3.50
C SER A 29 3.65 -10.69 -3.11
N ILE A 30 4.83 -11.31 -3.11
CA ILE A 30 5.01 -12.68 -2.58
C ILE A 30 4.76 -12.69 -1.07
N ILE A 31 5.35 -11.74 -0.33
CA ILE A 31 5.13 -11.55 1.10
C ILE A 31 3.65 -11.24 1.39
N GLN A 32 3.03 -10.37 0.59
CA GLN A 32 1.61 -10.04 0.68
C GLN A 32 0.73 -11.23 0.31
N ASN A 33 1.07 -12.04 -0.70
CA ASN A 33 0.34 -13.25 -1.08
C ASN A 33 0.41 -14.30 0.03
N VAL A 34 1.57 -14.44 0.70
CA VAL A 34 1.70 -15.22 1.94
C VAL A 34 0.79 -14.66 3.04
N TYR A 35 0.55 -13.34 3.09
CA TYR A 35 -0.36 -12.67 4.04
C TYR A 35 -1.83 -12.60 3.61
N MET A 36 -2.14 -12.97 2.36
CA MET A 36 -3.47 -12.92 1.77
C MET A 36 -4.10 -14.31 1.67
N GLU A 37 -3.42 -15.36 2.13
CA GLU A 37 -4.00 -16.69 2.24
C GLU A 37 -5.18 -16.65 3.23
N SER A 38 -6.39 -16.85 2.68
CA SER A 38 -7.61 -16.94 3.47
C SER A 38 -7.53 -18.16 4.40
N PRO A 39 -8.04 -18.08 5.64
CA PRO A 39 -8.54 -19.29 6.26
C PRO A 39 -9.62 -19.84 5.33
N ASP A 40 -9.55 -21.11 4.96
CA ASP A 40 -10.57 -21.76 4.13
C ASP A 40 -11.95 -21.34 4.65
N GLU A 41 -12.81 -20.81 3.78
CA GLU A 41 -14.21 -20.61 4.12
C GLU A 41 -14.74 -21.98 4.51
N VAL A 42 -14.90 -22.20 5.82
CA VAL A 42 -15.49 -23.43 6.32
C VAL A 42 -16.92 -23.43 5.83
N SER A 43 -17.16 -24.22 4.79
CA SER A 43 -18.46 -24.53 4.23
C SER A 43 -19.45 -24.72 5.38
N SER A 44 -20.55 -23.96 5.32
CA SER A 44 -21.63 -23.96 6.29
C SER A 44 -22.44 -25.26 6.23
N ASP A 45 -21.81 -26.37 6.55
CA ASP A 45 -22.46 -27.67 6.72
C ASP A 45 -21.84 -28.40 7.91
N SER A 46 -21.95 -27.78 9.07
CA SER A 46 -22.11 -28.44 10.37
C SER A 46 -22.07 -27.37 11.47
N SER A 47 -23.07 -27.40 12.33
CA SER A 47 -23.09 -26.72 13.61
C SER A 47 -21.76 -26.93 14.36
N GLN A 48 -21.06 -25.83 14.66
CA GLN A 48 -19.80 -25.76 15.42
C GLN A 48 -18.49 -26.06 14.69
N ALA A 49 -18.22 -25.37 13.59
CA ALA A 49 -16.84 -25.13 13.18
C ALA A 49 -16.11 -24.30 14.26
N LYS A 50 -15.38 -24.97 15.17
CA LYS A 50 -14.53 -24.30 16.16
C LYS A 50 -13.58 -23.35 15.43
N LYS A 51 -13.65 -22.06 15.76
CA LYS A 51 -12.67 -21.04 15.36
C LYS A 51 -11.30 -21.44 15.88
N LYS A 52 -10.52 -22.12 15.05
CA LYS A 52 -9.17 -22.55 15.38
C LYS A 52 -8.19 -21.47 14.93
N SER A 53 -7.21 -21.18 15.77
CA SER A 53 -6.03 -20.45 15.32
C SER A 53 -5.25 -21.32 14.34
N SER A 54 -4.62 -20.68 13.37
CA SER A 54 -3.80 -21.35 12.36
C SER A 54 -2.48 -20.62 12.23
N LEU A 55 -1.38 -21.37 12.21
CA LEU A 55 -0.06 -20.86 11.88
C LEU A 55 0.38 -21.55 10.60
N LYS A 56 0.63 -20.77 9.56
CA LYS A 56 1.20 -21.23 8.30
C LYS A 56 2.54 -20.54 8.11
N ALA A 57 3.55 -21.29 7.68
CA ALA A 57 4.87 -20.76 7.42
C ALA A 57 5.44 -21.43 6.16
N TYR A 58 6.04 -20.61 5.30
CA TYR A 58 6.50 -21.02 3.99
C TYR A 58 7.88 -20.45 3.71
N PRO A 59 8.86 -21.28 3.33
CA PRO A 59 10.05 -20.79 2.66
C PRO A 59 9.67 -20.33 1.25
N TYR A 60 10.35 -19.30 0.76
CA TYR A 60 10.20 -18.87 -0.62
C TYR A 60 11.56 -18.45 -1.20
N VAL A 61 11.69 -18.59 -2.50
CA VAL A 61 12.86 -18.14 -3.26
C VAL A 61 12.35 -17.32 -4.43
N PHE A 62 13.02 -16.22 -4.74
CA PHE A 62 12.66 -15.37 -5.86
C PHE A 62 13.90 -14.79 -6.53
N TYR A 63 13.71 -14.30 -7.76
CA TYR A 63 14.76 -13.63 -8.51
C TYR A 63 14.17 -12.35 -9.11
N THR A 64 14.85 -11.22 -8.90
CA THR A 64 14.57 -9.97 -9.62
C THR A 64 15.87 -9.42 -10.21
N PRO A 65 15.82 -8.59 -11.26
CA PRO A 65 17.01 -7.91 -11.79
C PRO A 65 17.78 -7.13 -10.70
N GLU A 66 17.08 -6.57 -9.73
CA GLU A 66 17.56 -5.75 -8.63
C GLU A 66 18.13 -6.59 -7.48
N SER A 67 17.32 -7.49 -6.91
CA SER A 67 17.73 -8.32 -5.76
C SER A 67 18.65 -9.47 -6.15
N LYS A 68 18.67 -9.85 -7.43
CA LYS A 68 19.16 -11.15 -7.91
C LYS A 68 18.43 -12.27 -7.15
N LEU A 69 19.09 -13.41 -6.99
CA LEU A 69 18.54 -14.55 -6.27
C LEU A 69 18.37 -14.19 -4.79
N ALA A 70 17.18 -14.40 -4.25
CA ALA A 70 16.84 -14.12 -2.87
C ALA A 70 16.13 -15.30 -2.22
N PHE A 71 16.49 -15.56 -0.97
CA PHE A 71 15.93 -16.62 -0.15
C PHE A 71 15.22 -15.97 1.03
N GLY A 72 13.98 -16.37 1.26
CA GLY A 72 13.18 -15.84 2.35
C GLY A 72 12.32 -16.90 2.99
N ALA A 73 11.75 -16.51 4.12
CA ALA A 73 10.71 -17.26 4.79
C ALA A 73 9.70 -16.28 5.36
N GLY A 74 8.44 -16.67 5.35
CA GLY A 74 7.36 -15.89 5.91
C GLY A 74 6.31 -16.79 6.51
N GLY A 75 5.46 -16.21 7.33
CA GLY A 75 4.34 -16.92 7.91
C GLY A 75 3.21 -15.98 8.26
N ILE A 76 2.05 -16.58 8.44
CA ILE A 76 0.84 -15.91 8.88
C ILE A 76 0.25 -16.69 10.05
N TYR A 77 0.00 -15.98 11.13
CA TYR A 77 -0.74 -16.49 12.28
C TYR A 77 -2.13 -15.86 12.28
N ILE A 78 -3.16 -16.67 12.09
CA ILE A 78 -4.57 -16.25 12.06
C ILE A 78 -5.23 -16.67 13.36
N PHE A 79 -5.98 -15.77 13.98
CA PHE A 79 -6.72 -16.04 15.20
C PHE A 79 -7.97 -15.15 15.31
N TYR A 80 -8.83 -15.45 16.29
CA TYR A 80 -10.06 -14.71 16.56
C TYR A 80 -10.02 -14.17 17.99
N THR A 81 -10.33 -12.90 18.16
CA THR A 81 -10.24 -12.15 19.42
C THR A 81 -11.47 -12.33 20.33
N GLY A 82 -12.42 -13.21 19.98
CA GLY A 82 -13.64 -13.41 20.76
C GLY A 82 -14.45 -14.65 20.33
N GLN A 83 -15.63 -14.81 20.95
CA GLN A 83 -16.48 -15.99 20.75
C GLN A 83 -17.70 -15.74 19.85
N SER A 84 -18.11 -14.48 19.60
CA SER A 84 -19.29 -14.10 18.81
C SER A 84 -19.29 -14.66 17.39
N GLN A 85 -20.42 -15.14 16.86
CA GLN A 85 -20.47 -15.93 15.60
C GLN A 85 -19.89 -15.21 14.37
N ASN A 86 -19.99 -13.88 14.28
CA ASN A 86 -19.57 -13.09 13.10
C ASN A 86 -18.29 -12.29 13.35
N LEU A 87 -17.17 -12.94 13.70
CA LEU A 87 -15.89 -12.25 13.91
C LEU A 87 -15.00 -12.31 12.67
N LYS A 88 -14.39 -11.17 12.34
CA LYS A 88 -13.36 -11.09 11.31
C LYS A 88 -12.04 -11.69 11.85
N PRO A 89 -11.30 -12.47 11.03
CA PRO A 89 -10.03 -13.03 11.45
C PRO A 89 -8.99 -11.93 11.68
N SER A 90 -8.34 -11.96 12.84
CA SER A 90 -7.13 -11.19 13.11
C SER A 90 -5.92 -11.96 12.61
N LYS A 91 -4.89 -11.25 12.14
CA LYS A 91 -3.69 -11.85 11.57
C LYS A 91 -2.40 -11.17 12.03
N ILE A 92 -1.37 -11.98 12.21
CA ILE A 92 0.01 -11.54 12.37
C ILE A 92 0.78 -12.18 11.22
N GLY A 93 1.06 -11.39 10.19
CA GLY A 93 2.01 -11.72 9.15
C GLY A 93 3.42 -11.38 9.60
N PHE A 94 4.38 -12.24 9.34
CA PHE A 94 5.80 -11.96 9.53
C PHE A 94 6.59 -12.57 8.38
N GLY A 95 7.74 -12.01 8.05
CA GLY A 95 8.56 -12.55 6.99
C GLY A 95 9.82 -11.75 6.75
N GLY A 96 10.75 -12.37 6.05
CA GLY A 96 11.95 -11.70 5.61
C GLY A 96 12.70 -12.49 4.55
N TYR A 97 13.63 -11.81 3.91
CA TYR A 97 14.51 -12.41 2.92
C TYR A 97 15.91 -11.84 3.00
N TYR A 98 16.85 -12.57 2.41
CA TYR A 98 18.22 -12.15 2.14
C TYR A 98 18.57 -12.49 0.69
N SER A 99 19.20 -11.57 -0.02
CA SER A 99 19.55 -11.72 -1.43
C SER A 99 21.05 -11.85 -1.68
N THR A 100 21.42 -12.44 -2.82
CA THR A 100 22.82 -12.53 -3.25
C THR A 100 23.41 -11.17 -3.58
N ASN A 101 22.57 -10.17 -3.84
CA ASN A 101 22.97 -8.77 -3.96
C ASN A 101 23.01 -8.03 -2.60
N LYS A 102 23.12 -8.77 -1.48
CA LYS A 102 23.23 -8.25 -0.11
C LYS A 102 22.05 -7.38 0.35
N GLN A 103 20.89 -7.53 -0.28
CA GLN A 103 19.66 -6.88 0.17
C GLN A 103 18.96 -7.76 1.21
N TYR A 104 18.28 -7.14 2.16
CA TYR A 104 17.49 -7.86 3.15
C TYR A 104 16.28 -7.05 3.57
N LYS A 105 15.22 -7.75 3.94
CA LYS A 105 13.99 -7.17 4.49
C LYS A 105 13.49 -8.06 5.60
N ILE A 106 13.00 -7.44 6.67
CA ILE A 106 12.22 -8.08 7.71
C ILE A 106 10.95 -7.23 7.84
N SER A 107 9.80 -7.89 7.78
CA SER A 107 8.50 -7.22 7.85
C SER A 107 7.55 -7.98 8.75
N MET A 108 6.68 -7.23 9.41
CA MET A 108 5.53 -7.75 10.14
C MET A 108 4.30 -6.97 9.70
N ASN A 109 3.19 -7.66 9.46
CA ASN A 109 1.91 -7.04 9.15
C ASN A 109 0.88 -7.54 10.16
N ASN A 110 0.58 -6.70 11.15
CA ASN A 110 -0.32 -7.03 12.24
C ASN A 110 -1.68 -6.39 11.97
N VAL A 111 -2.74 -7.19 11.95
CA VAL A 111 -4.12 -6.71 11.83
C VAL A 111 -4.96 -7.35 12.91
N TYR A 112 -5.61 -6.54 13.73
CA TYR A 112 -6.48 -6.98 14.80
C TYR A 112 -7.89 -6.38 14.65
N TYR A 113 -8.89 -7.22 14.91
CA TYR A 113 -10.27 -6.82 15.04
C TYR A 113 -10.67 -7.02 16.50
N PHE A 114 -10.94 -5.95 17.23
CA PHE A 114 -11.41 -6.00 18.63
C PHE A 114 -12.87 -5.57 18.73
N LEU A 115 -13.46 -5.77 19.91
CA LEU A 115 -14.82 -5.31 20.25
C LEU A 115 -15.87 -5.75 19.22
N GLU A 116 -15.87 -7.03 18.85
CA GLU A 116 -16.78 -7.59 17.85
C GLU A 116 -16.67 -6.90 16.48
N ASN A 117 -15.44 -6.67 16.03
CA ASN A 117 -15.05 -6.00 14.78
C ASN A 117 -15.31 -4.49 14.73
N LYS A 118 -15.73 -3.88 15.84
CA LYS A 118 -15.95 -2.42 15.90
C LYS A 118 -14.63 -1.66 15.88
N LEU A 119 -13.60 -2.19 16.53
CA LEU A 119 -12.28 -1.58 16.55
C LEU A 119 -11.35 -2.36 15.62
N TYR A 120 -10.79 -1.67 14.63
CA TYR A 120 -9.79 -2.20 13.73
C TYR A 120 -8.44 -1.54 14.02
N PHE A 121 -7.42 -2.37 14.11
CA PHE A 121 -6.05 -1.96 14.36
C PHE A 121 -5.15 -2.61 13.32
N GLU A 122 -4.32 -1.82 12.66
CA GLU A 122 -3.31 -2.29 11.72
C GLU A 122 -1.96 -1.65 12.02
N LEU A 123 -0.90 -2.48 12.06
CA LEU A 123 0.47 -2.05 12.33
C LEU A 123 1.44 -2.84 11.43
N PRO A 124 1.59 -2.47 10.15
CA PRO A 124 2.73 -2.85 9.34
C PRO A 124 4.02 -2.24 9.89
N LEU A 125 5.03 -3.10 10.03
CA LEU A 125 6.40 -2.75 10.37
C LEU A 125 7.30 -3.31 9.29
N SER A 126 8.30 -2.54 8.85
CA SER A 126 9.33 -3.05 7.97
C SER A 126 10.69 -2.47 8.31
N TYR A 127 11.71 -3.29 8.13
CA TYR A 127 13.10 -2.89 8.27
C TYR A 127 13.92 -3.60 7.20
N GLY A 128 14.74 -2.86 6.48
CA GLY A 128 15.54 -3.49 5.44
C GLY A 128 16.60 -2.60 4.83
N TYR A 129 17.44 -3.25 4.04
CA TYR A 129 18.45 -2.64 3.19
C TYR A 129 18.14 -3.02 1.74
N PHE A 130 17.93 -2.01 0.91
CA PHE A 130 17.45 -2.15 -0.47
C PHE A 130 18.35 -1.39 -1.42
N ILE A 131 18.46 -1.90 -2.65
CA ILE A 131 19.04 -1.15 -3.77
C ILE A 131 17.87 -0.70 -4.64
N ASN A 132 17.65 0.61 -4.67
CA ASN A 132 16.61 1.25 -5.47
C ASN A 132 17.24 2.00 -6.64
N LYS A 133 16.38 2.49 -7.54
CA LYS A 133 16.78 3.34 -8.65
C LYS A 133 16.14 4.71 -8.48
N PHE A 134 16.92 5.75 -8.71
CA PHE A 134 16.47 7.13 -8.78
C PHE A 134 16.97 7.73 -10.08
N TRP A 135 16.02 8.09 -10.94
CA TRP A 135 16.32 8.63 -12.26
C TRP A 135 16.46 10.15 -12.26
N GLY A 136 16.10 10.86 -11.19
CA GLY A 136 16.11 12.33 -11.13
C GLY A 136 14.71 12.94 -11.14
N ILE A 137 14.64 14.27 -11.19
CA ILE A 137 13.40 15.07 -11.14
C ILE A 137 13.31 15.97 -12.39
N GLY A 138 12.13 16.07 -13.01
CA GLY A 138 11.86 16.69 -14.31
C GLY A 138 11.87 15.75 -15.53
N ASN A 139 11.28 16.21 -16.64
CA ASN A 139 11.36 15.50 -17.93
C ASN A 139 12.74 15.55 -18.59
N ASP A 140 13.52 16.58 -18.26
CA ASP A 140 14.81 16.87 -18.91
C ASP A 140 15.97 16.19 -18.18
N VAL A 141 15.71 15.05 -17.52
CA VAL A 141 16.76 14.31 -16.83
C VAL A 141 17.59 13.56 -17.86
N PRO A 142 18.92 13.78 -17.92
CA PRO A 142 19.78 13.02 -18.80
C PRO A 142 19.72 11.53 -18.48
N ASP A 143 19.68 10.70 -19.51
CA ASP A 143 19.91 9.26 -19.36
C ASP A 143 21.26 9.04 -18.66
N SER A 144 21.22 8.41 -17.49
CA SER A 144 22.40 8.05 -16.72
C SER A 144 22.58 6.55 -16.73
N ASP A 145 23.81 6.09 -16.99
CA ASP A 145 24.20 4.68 -16.88
C ASP A 145 24.12 4.18 -15.42
N THR A 146 24.15 5.09 -14.44
CA THR A 146 24.05 4.80 -13.01
C THR A 146 22.86 5.51 -12.37
N THR A 147 21.83 4.75 -12.06
CA THR A 147 20.61 5.22 -11.34
C THR A 147 20.43 4.54 -9.99
N ASN A 148 21.23 3.53 -9.68
CA ASN A 148 21.10 2.76 -8.45
C ASN A 148 21.54 3.58 -7.23
N TYR A 149 20.91 3.31 -6.09
CA TYR A 149 21.38 3.78 -4.79
C TYR A 149 20.92 2.78 -3.72
N ALA A 150 21.71 2.66 -2.66
CA ALA A 150 21.39 1.82 -1.53
C ALA A 150 20.81 2.64 -0.37
N GLN A 151 19.71 2.16 0.17
CA GLN A 151 19.07 2.76 1.32
C GLN A 151 18.79 1.72 2.40
N GLN A 152 18.74 2.19 3.63
CA GLN A 152 18.27 1.43 4.77
C GLN A 152 17.06 2.14 5.35
N THR A 153 15.95 1.43 5.48
CA THR A 153 14.67 2.01 5.90
C THR A 153 14.10 1.22 7.06
N PHE A 154 13.59 1.94 8.04
CA PHE A 154 12.64 1.43 9.02
C PHE A 154 11.32 2.17 8.82
N SER A 155 10.21 1.45 8.66
CA SER A 155 8.89 2.04 8.56
C SER A 155 7.89 1.37 9.51
N ALA A 156 7.00 2.18 10.06
CA ALA A 156 5.95 1.76 10.96
C ALA A 156 4.73 2.68 10.76
N THR A 157 3.61 2.11 10.33
CA THR A 157 2.36 2.85 10.18
C THR A 157 1.32 2.23 11.08
N LEU A 158 0.78 2.99 12.03
CA LEU A 158 -0.30 2.58 12.89
C LEU A 158 -1.61 3.17 12.37
N THR A 159 -2.56 2.30 12.02
CA THR A 159 -3.91 2.69 11.62
C THR A 159 -4.91 2.15 12.64
N ILE A 160 -5.74 3.04 13.20
CA ILE A 160 -6.82 2.67 14.10
C ILE A 160 -8.13 3.16 13.49
N GLN A 161 -9.04 2.25 13.15
CA GLN A 161 -10.35 2.58 12.62
C GLN A 161 -11.47 2.16 13.57
N VAL A 162 -12.52 2.98 13.60
CA VAL A 162 -13.76 2.75 14.33
C VAL A 162 -14.95 2.76 13.34
N PRO A 163 -16.15 2.31 13.76
CA PRO A 163 -17.35 2.36 12.93
C PRO A 163 -17.73 3.84 12.63
N PRO A 164 -18.72 4.11 11.77
CA PRO A 164 -18.96 5.44 11.20
C PRO A 164 -19.00 6.56 12.24
N GLU A 165 -18.07 7.50 12.15
CA GLU A 165 -18.12 8.77 12.90
C GLU A 165 -18.11 9.98 11.95
N LEU A 166 -17.61 9.83 10.71
CA LEU A 166 -17.42 10.93 9.76
C LEU A 166 -17.92 10.58 8.34
N PHE A 167 -18.55 11.53 7.64
CA PHE A 167 -18.98 11.45 6.23
C PHE A 167 -19.75 10.18 5.80
N SER A 168 -20.46 9.53 6.73
CA SER A 168 -21.15 8.26 6.47
C SER A 168 -20.22 7.15 5.95
N ALA A 169 -18.93 7.20 6.29
CA ALA A 169 -17.96 6.15 6.01
C ALA A 169 -18.28 4.90 6.83
N ASP A 170 -18.12 3.71 6.24
CA ASP A 170 -18.29 2.46 6.98
C ASP A 170 -17.23 2.34 8.08
N ARG A 171 -16.06 2.97 7.87
CA ARG A 171 -15.04 3.16 8.89
C ARG A 171 -14.35 4.50 8.76
N THR A 172 -13.98 5.06 9.92
CA THR A 172 -13.15 6.25 10.03
C THR A 172 -11.97 5.92 10.93
N GLY A 173 -10.76 6.31 10.53
CA GLY A 173 -9.57 6.03 11.31
C GLY A 173 -8.60 7.19 11.46
N ILE A 174 -7.68 6.98 12.39
CA ILE A 174 -6.53 7.83 12.67
C ILE A 174 -5.28 7.04 12.28
N ILE A 175 -4.33 7.74 11.67
CA ILE A 175 -3.06 7.18 11.24
C ILE A 175 -1.92 7.90 11.97
N VAL A 176 -0.97 7.12 12.47
CA VAL A 176 0.34 7.62 12.90
C VAL A 176 1.37 6.93 12.01
N ASP A 177 2.15 7.72 11.28
CA ASP A 177 3.13 7.22 10.34
C ASP A 177 4.55 7.56 10.80
N TYR A 178 5.44 6.59 10.69
CA TYR A 178 6.86 6.78 11.01
C TYR A 178 7.70 6.10 9.94
N ASP A 179 8.59 6.86 9.31
CA ASP A 179 9.61 6.34 8.39
C ASP A 179 10.94 6.95 8.76
N ASN A 180 11.98 6.13 8.84
CA ASN A 180 13.35 6.62 8.92
C ASN A 180 14.17 5.91 7.86
N THR A 181 14.57 6.66 6.84
CA THR A 181 15.41 6.15 5.76
C THR A 181 16.76 6.84 5.80
N THR A 182 17.82 6.07 5.64
CA THR A 182 19.18 6.58 5.45
C THR A 182 19.71 6.10 4.12
N ILE A 183 20.22 7.01 3.30
CA ILE A 183 20.95 6.64 2.08
C ILE A 183 22.34 6.17 2.50
N ARG A 184 22.63 4.90 2.27
CA ARG A 184 23.88 4.25 2.71
C ARG A 184 24.99 4.36 1.67
N ASP A 185 24.61 4.27 0.41
CA ASP A 185 25.53 4.38 -0.72
C ASP A 185 24.77 4.95 -1.91
N ARG A 186 25.30 6.01 -2.53
CA ARG A 186 24.69 6.59 -3.74
C ARG A 186 25.06 5.81 -5.00
N MET A 187 25.96 4.83 -4.91
CA MET A 187 26.41 3.94 -5.99
C MET A 187 26.82 4.69 -7.27
N GLY A 188 27.36 5.90 -7.11
CA GLY A 188 27.75 6.78 -8.22
C GLY A 188 26.57 7.36 -9.01
N ASN A 189 25.37 7.46 -8.41
CA ASN A 189 24.22 8.11 -9.02
C ASN A 189 24.40 9.64 -9.00
N PRO A 190 24.62 10.29 -10.16
CA PRO A 190 24.85 11.73 -10.23
C PRO A 190 23.62 12.55 -9.81
N GLN A 191 22.42 11.99 -9.92
CA GLN A 191 21.17 12.67 -9.54
C GLN A 191 21.07 12.86 -8.03
N LEU A 192 21.73 12.02 -7.22
CA LEU A 192 21.78 12.17 -5.76
C LEU A 192 22.93 13.07 -5.28
N GLU A 193 23.78 13.53 -6.19
CA GLU A 193 24.82 14.53 -5.91
C GLU A 193 24.30 15.97 -6.04
N ASP A 194 23.16 16.16 -6.70
CA ASP A 194 22.53 17.47 -6.82
C ASP A 194 21.98 17.91 -5.44
N PRO A 195 22.47 19.04 -4.88
CA PRO A 195 21.97 19.56 -3.61
C PRO A 195 20.50 20.01 -3.66
N SER A 196 19.91 20.15 -4.85
CA SER A 196 18.50 20.47 -5.01
C SER A 196 17.57 19.30 -4.65
N VAL A 197 18.09 18.07 -4.61
CA VAL A 197 17.30 16.87 -4.31
C VAL A 197 17.00 16.77 -2.82
N ILE A 198 15.74 17.05 -2.49
CA ILE A 198 15.24 17.03 -1.11
C ILE A 198 15.34 15.61 -0.55
N GLY A 199 16.13 15.48 0.52
CA GLY A 199 16.38 14.24 1.24
C GLY A 199 17.30 13.24 0.52
N ALA A 200 18.25 13.73 -0.28
CA ALA A 200 19.35 12.93 -0.86
C ALA A 200 20.21 12.17 0.17
N ASN A 201 20.15 12.55 1.45
CA ASN A 201 20.81 11.83 2.56
C ASN A 201 19.85 10.92 3.34
N GLY A 202 18.58 10.89 2.96
CA GLY A 202 17.50 10.28 3.74
C GLY A 202 16.88 11.30 4.68
N GLY A 203 16.26 10.79 5.75
CA GLY A 203 15.68 11.58 6.84
C GLY A 203 14.50 10.86 7.49
N GLN A 204 14.00 11.47 8.56
CA GLN A 204 12.93 10.99 9.39
C GLN A 204 11.59 11.66 9.05
N LEU A 205 10.57 10.82 8.89
CA LEU A 205 9.19 11.18 8.73
C LEU A 205 8.40 10.78 9.96
N ILE A 206 7.64 11.74 10.49
CA ILE A 206 6.65 11.53 11.54
C ILE A 206 5.37 12.18 11.04
N GLY A 207 4.38 11.36 10.72
CA GLY A 207 3.12 11.79 10.12
C GLY A 207 1.95 11.51 11.04
N LEU A 208 0.94 12.38 10.95
CA LEU A 208 -0.38 12.17 11.55
C LEU A 208 -1.43 12.29 10.46
N GLY A 209 -2.42 11.40 10.48
CA GLY A 209 -3.40 11.35 9.40
C GLY A 209 -4.72 10.74 9.80
N THR A 210 -5.57 10.61 8.79
CA THR A 210 -6.88 9.99 8.88
C THR A 210 -7.16 9.19 7.62
N ASP A 211 -8.01 8.18 7.75
CA ASP A 211 -8.57 7.48 6.62
C ASP A 211 -10.07 7.24 6.75
N LEU A 212 -10.70 7.09 5.59
CA LEU A 212 -12.12 6.85 5.42
C LEU A 212 -12.31 5.69 4.46
N LEU A 213 -13.16 4.74 4.84
CA LEU A 213 -13.47 3.57 4.05
C LEU A 213 -14.98 3.47 3.84
N TRP A 214 -15.38 3.36 2.57
CA TRP A 214 -16.70 2.91 2.16
C TRP A 214 -16.52 1.61 1.37
N ASP A 215 -16.99 0.49 1.92
CA ASP A 215 -16.87 -0.83 1.28
C ASP A 215 -18.22 -1.53 1.27
N LYS A 216 -18.89 -1.46 0.13
CA LYS A 216 -20.18 -2.10 -0.14
C LYS A 216 -20.06 -3.24 -1.14
N ARG A 217 -18.86 -3.78 -1.33
CA ARG A 217 -18.66 -4.94 -2.20
C ARG A 217 -19.39 -6.15 -1.63
N ASP A 218 -19.97 -6.93 -2.52
CA ASP A 218 -20.60 -8.22 -2.18
C ASP A 218 -19.58 -9.25 -1.68
N HIS A 219 -18.37 -9.22 -2.22
CA HIS A 219 -17.30 -10.13 -1.85
C HIS A 219 -15.93 -9.44 -1.82
N LEU A 220 -15.11 -9.74 -0.82
CA LEU A 220 -13.82 -9.07 -0.59
C LEU A 220 -12.79 -9.36 -1.71
N PHE A 221 -12.68 -10.64 -2.12
CA PHE A 221 -11.69 -11.11 -3.10
C PHE A 221 -12.20 -11.17 -4.55
N TYR A 222 -13.46 -11.57 -4.76
CA TYR A 222 -14.08 -11.70 -6.09
C TYR A 222 -15.37 -10.87 -6.18
N PRO A 223 -15.28 -9.54 -6.05
CA PRO A 223 -16.44 -8.67 -6.08
C PRO A 223 -17.15 -8.75 -7.43
N THR A 224 -18.47 -8.97 -7.42
CA THR A 224 -19.31 -8.93 -8.63
C THR A 224 -20.19 -7.69 -8.68
N GLU A 225 -20.47 -7.08 -7.53
CA GLU A 225 -21.28 -5.87 -7.41
C GLU A 225 -20.83 -4.99 -6.24
N GLY A 226 -21.14 -3.70 -6.34
CA GLY A 226 -20.89 -2.72 -5.28
C GLY A 226 -19.71 -1.81 -5.57
N ASN A 227 -19.31 -1.04 -4.56
CA ASN A 227 -18.25 -0.06 -4.67
C ASN A 227 -17.32 -0.12 -3.46
N TYR A 228 -16.08 0.27 -3.70
CA TYR A 228 -15.02 0.43 -2.72
C TYR A 228 -14.43 1.82 -2.89
N GLN A 229 -14.37 2.60 -1.81
CA GLN A 229 -13.74 3.90 -1.79
C GLN A 229 -12.89 3.98 -0.53
N TYR A 230 -11.60 4.26 -0.71
CA TYR A 230 -10.65 4.48 0.36
C TYR A 230 -10.00 5.83 0.17
N PHE A 231 -10.11 6.68 1.18
CA PHE A 231 -9.44 7.96 1.22
C PHE A 231 -8.48 7.97 2.40
N ARG A 232 -7.26 8.44 2.18
CA ARG A 232 -6.24 8.59 3.21
C ARG A 232 -5.58 9.96 3.06
N ALA A 233 -5.39 10.64 4.18
CA ALA A 233 -4.69 11.91 4.24
C ALA A 233 -3.72 11.89 5.42
N ILE A 234 -2.44 12.21 5.17
CA ILE A 234 -1.39 12.30 6.20
C ILE A 234 -0.70 13.64 6.06
N VAL A 235 -0.46 14.30 7.18
CA VAL A 235 0.37 15.50 7.26
C VAL A 235 1.66 15.17 8.01
N TYR A 236 2.78 15.66 7.49
CA TYR A 236 4.10 15.59 8.10
C TYR A 236 4.47 17.02 8.55
N PRO A 237 4.32 17.35 9.85
CA PRO A 237 4.60 18.68 10.39
C PRO A 237 6.10 18.87 10.66
N GLU A 238 6.48 20.03 11.23
CA GLU A 238 7.87 20.40 11.54
C GLU A 238 8.63 19.47 12.50
N TRP A 239 7.96 18.50 13.14
CA TRP A 239 8.64 17.44 13.91
C TRP A 239 9.25 16.35 13.02
N SER A 240 8.92 16.34 11.73
CA SER A 240 9.58 15.58 10.69
C SER A 240 10.69 16.41 10.05
N ASP A 241 11.70 15.75 9.46
CA ASP A 241 12.73 16.42 8.65
C ASP A 241 12.15 17.11 7.39
N PHE A 242 10.92 16.77 6.99
CA PHE A 242 10.28 17.27 5.77
C PHE A 242 8.83 17.67 6.06
N VAL A 243 8.40 18.82 5.53
CA VAL A 243 7.06 19.37 5.76
C VAL A 243 6.22 19.24 4.50
N PHE A 244 5.26 18.32 4.53
CA PHE A 244 4.38 18.05 3.39
C PHE A 244 3.11 17.30 3.83
N ALA A 245 2.16 17.17 2.91
CA ALA A 245 0.99 16.33 3.06
C ALA A 245 0.92 15.29 1.94
N GLN A 246 0.37 14.13 2.25
CA GLN A 246 0.05 13.08 1.30
C GLN A 246 -1.44 12.80 1.31
N PHE A 247 -2.01 12.67 0.13
CA PHE A 247 -3.40 12.32 -0.11
C PHE A 247 -3.45 11.09 -1.02
N GLN A 248 -4.30 10.13 -0.68
CA GLN A 248 -4.55 8.95 -1.47
C GLN A 248 -6.05 8.74 -1.60
N LEU A 249 -6.50 8.44 -2.82
CA LEU A 249 -7.88 8.08 -3.11
C LEU A 249 -7.87 6.84 -4.02
N ASP A 250 -8.43 5.74 -3.52
CA ASP A 250 -8.67 4.51 -4.29
C ASP A 250 -10.17 4.28 -4.38
N ALA A 251 -10.70 4.42 -5.60
CA ALA A 251 -12.11 4.22 -5.89
C ALA A 251 -12.27 3.08 -6.90
N ARG A 252 -13.08 2.08 -6.56
CA ARG A 252 -13.37 0.92 -7.40
C ARG A 252 -14.86 0.69 -7.46
N VAL A 253 -15.35 0.34 -8.63
CA VAL A 253 -16.77 0.04 -8.89
C VAL A 253 -16.90 -1.27 -9.64
N TYR A 254 -17.84 -2.08 -9.20
CA TYR A 254 -18.16 -3.38 -9.79
C TYR A 254 -19.63 -3.39 -10.16
N TYR A 255 -19.88 -3.63 -11.45
CA TYR A 255 -21.23 -3.70 -11.98
C TYR A 255 -21.45 -5.04 -12.67
N LYS A 256 -22.37 -5.82 -12.11
CA LYS A 256 -22.80 -7.09 -12.67
C LYS A 256 -23.64 -6.84 -13.93
N THR A 257 -23.12 -7.27 -15.08
CA THR A 257 -23.80 -7.07 -16.38
C THR A 257 -24.75 -8.21 -16.72
N ASN A 258 -24.38 -9.45 -16.40
CA ASN A 258 -25.22 -10.64 -16.58
C ASN A 258 -24.84 -11.73 -15.55
N LYS A 259 -25.33 -12.97 -15.71
CA LYS A 259 -25.04 -14.08 -14.76
C LYS A 259 -23.56 -14.47 -14.67
N ARG A 260 -22.71 -14.04 -15.62
CA ARG A 260 -21.31 -14.44 -15.79
C ARG A 260 -20.34 -13.27 -16.06
N GLY A 261 -20.85 -12.05 -16.22
CA GLY A 261 -20.06 -10.90 -16.66
C GLY A 261 -20.06 -9.78 -15.64
N VAL A 262 -18.88 -9.29 -15.28
CA VAL A 262 -18.69 -8.15 -14.37
C VAL A 262 -17.87 -7.08 -15.09
N LEU A 263 -18.38 -5.85 -15.09
CA LEU A 263 -17.64 -4.67 -15.46
C LEU A 263 -16.97 -4.11 -14.20
N ALA A 264 -15.65 -4.01 -14.21
CA ALA A 264 -14.89 -3.40 -13.13
C ALA A 264 -14.21 -2.12 -13.62
N GLY A 265 -14.30 -1.06 -12.84
CA GLY A 265 -13.53 0.15 -13.01
C GLY A 265 -12.75 0.46 -11.73
N ASN A 266 -11.49 0.84 -11.87
CA ASN A 266 -10.70 1.40 -10.78
C ASN A 266 -10.22 2.81 -11.14
N PHE A 267 -10.04 3.63 -10.11
CA PHE A 267 -9.45 4.95 -10.14
C PHE A 267 -8.57 5.08 -8.90
N TYR A 268 -7.28 5.31 -9.11
CA TYR A 268 -6.33 5.51 -8.03
C TYR A 268 -5.67 6.86 -8.20
N LEU A 269 -5.68 7.66 -7.14
CA LEU A 269 -5.06 8.96 -7.04
C LEU A 269 -4.08 8.95 -5.87
N GLU A 270 -2.87 9.46 -6.08
CA GLU A 270 -1.95 9.77 -4.99
C GLU A 270 -1.33 11.14 -5.25
N SER A 271 -1.35 12.00 -4.24
CA SER A 271 -0.87 13.37 -4.35
C SER A 271 -0.03 13.74 -3.15
N VAL A 272 1.09 14.40 -3.43
CA VAL A 272 1.98 14.96 -2.42
C VAL A 272 1.98 16.48 -2.60
N VAL A 273 1.93 17.22 -1.48
CA VAL A 273 1.92 18.68 -1.48
C VAL A 273 2.89 19.18 -0.42
N GLY A 274 3.91 19.93 -0.85
CA GLY A 274 4.96 20.49 0.02
C GLY A 274 6.35 19.94 -0.31
N ASP A 275 7.29 20.15 0.61
CA ASP A 275 8.71 19.84 0.43
C ASP A 275 9.00 18.40 0.89
N ALA A 276 8.45 17.42 0.17
CA ALA A 276 8.66 16.02 0.50
C ALA A 276 10.02 15.51 0.01
N ARG A 277 10.55 14.51 0.74
CA ARG A 277 11.72 13.73 0.31
C ARG A 277 11.45 13.02 -1.01
N PHE A 278 12.45 12.91 -1.88
CA PHE A 278 12.31 12.29 -3.20
C PHE A 278 11.75 10.86 -3.16
N THR A 279 12.06 10.07 -2.13
CA THR A 279 11.53 8.69 -1.99
C THR A 279 10.06 8.64 -1.58
N SER A 280 9.48 9.77 -1.18
CA SER A 280 8.07 9.90 -0.79
C SER A 280 7.21 10.45 -1.93
N CYS A 281 7.79 10.88 -3.06
CA CYS A 281 7.02 11.30 -4.22
C CYS A 281 6.48 10.04 -4.96
N PRO A 282 5.24 10.05 -5.49
CA PRO A 282 4.67 8.90 -6.19
C PRO A 282 5.45 8.57 -7.46
N LEU A 283 5.63 7.28 -7.76
CA LEU A 283 6.36 6.82 -8.93
C LEU A 283 5.45 6.73 -10.17
N LEU A 284 5.31 7.85 -10.90
CA LEU A 284 5.04 7.88 -12.35
C LEU A 284 5.76 9.09 -12.96
N GLU A 285 6.25 8.94 -14.19
CA GLU A 285 6.86 9.97 -15.06
C GLU A 285 7.01 11.34 -14.41
N VAL A 286 8.13 11.44 -13.71
CA VAL A 286 8.87 12.62 -13.34
C VAL A 286 8.19 13.99 -13.57
N TYR A 287 7.43 14.45 -12.58
CA TYR A 287 7.26 15.89 -12.34
C TYR A 287 7.40 16.20 -10.85
N ARG A 288 7.74 17.46 -10.54
CA ARG A 288 7.82 18.10 -9.22
C ARG A 288 6.99 17.41 -8.14
N CYS A 289 7.44 17.43 -6.88
CA CYS A 289 6.75 16.81 -5.74
C CYS A 289 5.37 17.43 -5.38
N GLU A 290 4.77 18.22 -6.28
CA GLU A 290 3.32 18.43 -6.46
C GLU A 290 2.71 17.40 -7.45
N ALA A 291 3.18 16.15 -7.42
CA ALA A 291 2.77 15.14 -8.38
C ALA A 291 1.40 14.56 -8.01
N ILE A 292 0.48 14.54 -8.97
CA ILE A 292 -0.78 13.81 -8.89
C ILE A 292 -0.61 12.55 -9.75
N PHE A 293 -0.45 11.39 -9.12
CA PHE A 293 -0.53 10.11 -9.80
C PHE A 293 -1.99 9.77 -10.03
N MET A 294 -2.40 9.46 -11.27
CA MET A 294 -3.75 9.00 -11.58
C MET A 294 -3.69 7.74 -12.46
N ALA A 295 -4.23 6.63 -11.99
CA ALA A 295 -4.41 5.41 -12.78
C ALA A 295 -5.89 5.04 -12.85
N ALA A 296 -6.39 4.81 -14.05
CA ALA A 296 -7.74 4.29 -14.26
C ALA A 296 -7.71 3.11 -15.24
N THR A 297 -8.19 1.95 -14.82
CA THR A 297 -8.29 0.76 -15.67
C THR A 297 -9.72 0.25 -15.66
N GLY A 298 -10.22 -0.11 -16.85
CA GLY A 298 -11.49 -0.81 -17.02
C GLY A 298 -11.19 -2.25 -17.41
N ILE A 299 -11.64 -3.22 -16.63
CA ILE A 299 -11.52 -4.64 -16.97
C ILE A 299 -12.92 -5.22 -17.12
N ILE A 300 -13.17 -5.84 -18.28
CA ILE A 300 -14.35 -6.67 -18.51
C ILE A 300 -13.91 -8.12 -18.30
N SER A 301 -14.37 -8.74 -17.22
CA SER A 301 -14.09 -10.15 -16.95
C SER A 301 -15.36 -10.97 -17.18
N PHE A 302 -15.22 -12.05 -17.96
CA PHE A 302 -16.22 -13.09 -18.12
C PHE A 302 -15.78 -14.29 -17.29
N GLN A 303 -16.58 -14.68 -16.30
CA GLN A 303 -16.40 -15.91 -15.51
C GLN A 303 -17.17 -17.09 -16.10
#